data_AF-A0A7R9YLG1-F1
#
_entry.id   AF-A0A7R9YLG1-F1
#
_cell.length_a   1.000
_cell.length_b   1.000
_cell.length_c   1.000
_cell.angle_alpha   90.00
_cell.angle_beta   90.00
_cell.angle_gamma   90.00
#
_symmetry.space_group_name_H-M   'P 1'
#
loop_
_entity.id
_entity.type
_entity.pdbx_description
1 polymer ?
#
loop_
_entity_poly.entity_id
_entity_poly.type
_entity_poly.pdbx_seq_one_letter_code
_entity_poly.pdbx_strand_id
1 'polypeptide(L)'
;AKPGAAVLVAREGARPGAPLALEADLSPAECLWAHGRLPVGRSGECELRLVVPPSDRLLADKAEVLSQAGLSTSQLWTLRSGALEREELLKYLRLVALRGGDAFILEPVFAADLWPQHLAAPFSRLNEDEACGLGIELCTA
;
A
#
# COMPACT_ATOMS: atom_id res chain seq x y z
N ALA A 1 20.04 37.94 13.98
CA ALA A 1 19.57 37.21 12.78
C ALA A 1 18.47 38.03 12.12
N LYS A 2 18.51 38.26 10.80
CA LYS A 2 17.35 38.85 10.11
C LYS A 2 16.22 37.82 10.13
N PRO A 3 14.98 38.18 10.49
CA PRO A 3 13.86 37.26 10.37
C PRO A 3 13.70 36.88 8.90
N GLY A 4 13.63 35.57 8.62
CA GLY A 4 13.31 35.10 7.27
C GLY A 4 11.91 35.56 6.88
N ALA A 5 11.73 35.98 5.63
CA ALA A 5 10.42 36.29 5.08
C ALA A 5 9.92 35.11 4.25
N ALA A 6 8.66 34.72 4.45
CA ALA A 6 7.96 33.75 3.61
C ALA A 6 7.01 34.50 2.67
N VAL A 7 6.99 34.12 1.40
CA VAL A 7 6.10 34.69 0.38
C VAL A 7 5.13 33.61 -0.08
N LEU A 8 3.83 33.90 0.01
CA LEU A 8 2.78 33.05 -0.55
C LEU A 8 2.40 33.56 -1.94
N VAL A 9 2.39 32.66 -2.91
CA VAL A 9 2.05 32.97 -4.31
C VAL A 9 0.82 32.17 -4.70
N ALA A 10 -0.19 32.85 -5.24
CA ALA A 10 -1.39 32.19 -5.73
C ALA A 10 -1.05 31.35 -6.98
N ARG A 11 -1.49 30.09 -7.00
CA ARG A 11 -1.33 29.19 -8.17
C ARG A 11 -2.33 29.49 -9.29
N GLU A 12 -3.44 30.12 -8.94
CA GLU A 12 -4.53 30.45 -9.86
C GLU A 12 -4.96 31.92 -9.70
N GLY A 13 -5.56 32.48 -10.75
CA GLY A 13 -6.08 33.85 -10.72
C GLY A 13 -7.32 33.96 -9.83
N ALA A 14 -7.29 34.88 -8.85
CA ALA A 14 -8.41 35.15 -7.98
C ALA A 14 -9.19 36.40 -8.42
N ARG A 15 -10.53 36.37 -8.28
CA ARG A 15 -11.38 37.54 -8.53
C ARG A 15 -11.41 38.43 -7.28
N PRO A 16 -11.53 39.77 -7.42
CA PRO A 16 -11.74 40.66 -6.28
C PRO A 16 -12.93 40.20 -5.42
N GLY A 17 -12.71 40.06 -4.11
CA GLY A 17 -13.73 39.61 -3.16
C GLY A 17 -13.91 38.09 -3.06
N ALA A 18 -13.26 37.29 -3.90
CA ALA A 18 -13.23 35.84 -3.74
C ALA A 18 -12.29 35.42 -2.61
N PRO A 19 -12.62 34.38 -1.82
CA PRO A 19 -11.72 33.86 -0.81
C PRO A 19 -10.47 33.25 -1.46
N LEU A 20 -9.30 33.51 -0.88
CA LEU A 20 -8.06 32.82 -1.20
C LEU A 20 -7.94 31.58 -0.31
N ALA A 21 -7.67 30.42 -0.92
CA ALA A 21 -7.45 29.17 -0.20
C ALA A 21 -6.02 28.69 -0.39
N LEU A 22 -5.49 28.05 0.65
CA LEU A 22 -4.25 27.28 0.57
C LEU A 22 -4.64 25.81 0.51
N GLU A 23 -4.20 25.13 -0.54
CA GLU A 23 -4.27 23.68 -0.60
C GLU A 23 -3.12 23.09 0.20
N ALA A 24 -3.45 22.33 1.23
CA ALA A 24 -2.49 21.55 1.98
C ALA A 24 -2.35 20.17 1.32
N ASP A 25 -1.11 19.69 1.21
CA ASP A 25 -0.81 18.33 0.75
C ASP A 25 -0.95 17.34 1.92
N LEU A 26 -2.19 17.24 2.42
CA LEU A 26 -2.55 16.40 3.56
C LEU A 26 -3.64 15.41 3.15
N SER A 27 -3.61 14.22 3.72
CA SER A 27 -4.71 13.26 3.58
C SER A 27 -6.03 13.78 4.17
N PRO A 28 -7.18 13.21 3.78
CA PRO A 28 -8.45 13.50 4.45
C PRO A 28 -8.40 13.24 5.97
N ALA A 29 -7.69 12.19 6.41
CA ALA A 29 -7.52 11.87 7.82
C ALA A 29 -6.71 12.94 8.56
N GLU A 30 -5.58 13.37 7.99
CA GLU A 30 -4.75 14.45 8.53
C GLU A 30 -5.49 15.79 8.54
N CYS A 31 -6.28 16.09 7.51
CA CYS A 31 -7.13 17.28 7.47
C CYS A 31 -8.14 17.28 8.63
N LEU A 32 -8.80 16.15 8.87
CA LEU A 32 -9.75 16.02 9.97
C LEU A 32 -9.04 16.18 11.32
N TRP A 33 -7.90 15.51 11.49
CA TRP A 33 -7.13 15.54 12.74
C TRP A 33 -6.54 16.92 13.06
N ALA A 34 -5.85 17.53 12.10
CA ALA A 34 -5.12 18.79 12.31
C ALA A 34 -6.02 20.03 12.21
N HIS A 35 -7.14 19.94 11.48
CA HIS A 35 -7.96 21.11 11.14
C HIS A 35 -9.46 20.94 11.43
N GLY A 36 -9.90 19.79 11.94
CA GLY A 36 -11.31 19.55 12.29
C GLY A 36 -12.26 19.58 11.09
N ARG A 37 -11.75 19.41 9.87
CA ARG A 37 -12.53 19.49 8.63
C ARG A 37 -12.13 18.41 7.64
N LEU A 38 -13.12 17.84 6.95
CA LEU A 38 -12.86 16.96 5.81
C LEU A 38 -12.80 17.78 4.52
N PRO A 39 -11.81 17.53 3.65
CA PRO A 39 -11.77 18.15 2.33
C PRO A 39 -12.92 17.61 1.46
N VAL A 40 -13.65 18.50 0.81
CA VAL A 40 -14.74 18.13 -0.10
C VAL A 40 -14.15 17.52 -1.38
N GLY A 41 -14.74 16.42 -1.85
CA GLY A 41 -14.35 15.80 -3.13
C GLY A 41 -13.09 14.94 -3.08
N ARG A 42 -12.50 14.70 -1.90
CA ARG A 42 -11.41 13.72 -1.74
C ARG A 42 -11.97 12.38 -1.25
N SER A 43 -11.58 11.30 -1.92
CA SER A 43 -11.86 9.93 -1.49
C SER A 43 -11.18 9.62 -0.17
N GLY A 44 -11.83 8.82 0.67
CA GLY A 44 -11.21 8.30 1.90
C GLY A 44 -10.01 7.41 1.59
N GLU A 45 -9.06 7.41 2.52
CA GLU A 45 -7.89 6.54 2.51
C GLU A 45 -7.70 5.88 3.87
N CYS A 46 -7.11 4.70 3.87
CA CYS A 46 -6.68 4.02 5.09
C CYS A 46 -5.32 3.37 4.88
N GLU A 47 -4.60 3.17 5.97
CA GLU A 47 -3.34 2.45 5.97
C GLU A 47 -3.55 1.04 6.51
N LEU A 48 -3.03 0.04 5.78
CA LEU A 48 -3.03 -1.35 6.16
C LEU A 48 -1.60 -1.82 6.35
N ARG A 49 -1.28 -2.36 7.53
CA ARG A 49 0.01 -3.02 7.76
C ARG A 49 -0.15 -4.52 7.56
N LEU A 50 0.53 -5.05 6.55
CA LEU A 50 0.63 -6.49 6.31
C LEU A 50 1.95 -7.02 6.85
N VAL A 51 1.89 -8.21 7.46
CA VAL A 51 3.06 -8.85 8.06
C VAL A 51 3.11 -10.30 7.63
N VAL A 52 4.27 -10.75 7.12
CA VAL A 52 4.57 -12.18 6.99
C VAL A 52 4.70 -12.74 8.42
N PRO A 53 3.87 -13.69 8.85
CA PRO A 53 3.86 -14.15 10.23
C PRO A 53 5.25 -14.63 10.67
N PRO A 54 5.76 -14.23 11.85
CA PRO A 54 7.05 -14.70 12.36
C PRO A 54 7.11 -16.23 12.55
N SER A 55 5.95 -16.87 12.71
CA SER A 55 5.80 -18.32 12.83
C SER A 55 5.81 -19.05 11.47
N ASP A 56 5.85 -18.33 10.35
CA ASP A 56 5.90 -18.92 9.02
C ASP A 56 7.24 -19.64 8.81
N ARG A 57 7.16 -20.92 8.44
CA ARG A 57 8.36 -21.74 8.18
C ARG A 57 9.14 -21.27 6.96
N LEU A 58 8.47 -20.59 6.03
CA LEU A 58 9.04 -20.06 4.80
C LEU A 58 9.44 -18.59 4.92
N LEU A 59 9.48 -18.04 6.15
CA LEU A 59 9.74 -16.63 6.39
C LEU A 59 11.05 -16.15 5.75
N ALA A 60 12.12 -16.93 5.86
CA ALA A 60 13.44 -16.56 5.32
C ALA A 60 13.40 -16.40 3.79
N ASP A 61 12.81 -17.36 3.09
CA ASP A 61 12.70 -17.34 1.63
C ASP A 61 11.77 -16.22 1.16
N LYS A 62 10.63 -16.03 1.84
CA LYS A 62 9.71 -14.92 1.56
C LYS A 62 10.37 -13.56 1.79
N ALA A 63 11.20 -13.43 2.83
CA ALA A 63 11.92 -12.20 3.13
C ALA A 63 12.94 -11.86 2.03
N GLU A 64 13.61 -12.86 1.46
CA GLU A 64 14.54 -12.67 0.34
C GLU A 64 13.80 -12.17 -0.90
N VAL A 65 12.67 -12.80 -1.24
CA VAL A 65 11.81 -12.38 -2.37
C VAL A 65 11.33 -10.93 -2.19
N LEU A 66 10.89 -10.57 -0.98
CA LEU A 66 10.46 -9.21 -0.67
C LEU A 66 11.60 -8.21 -0.76
N SER A 67 12.78 -8.56 -0.23
CA SER A 67 13.99 -7.73 -0.30
C SER A 67 14.38 -7.40 -1.74
N GLN A 68 14.34 -8.40 -2.62
CA GLN A 68 14.60 -8.24 -4.06
C GLN A 68 13.57 -7.31 -4.74
N ALA A 69 12.32 -7.30 -4.25
CA ALA A 69 11.27 -6.38 -4.70
C ALA A 69 11.32 -4.99 -4.03
N GLY A 70 12.29 -4.72 -3.14
CA GLY A 70 12.38 -3.47 -2.39
C GLY A 70 11.33 -3.32 -1.28
N LEU A 71 10.74 -4.43 -0.84
CA LEU A 71 9.71 -4.49 0.20
C LEU A 71 10.24 -5.18 1.46
N SER A 72 9.47 -5.07 2.54
CA SER A 72 9.80 -5.71 3.82
C SER A 72 8.74 -6.73 4.25
N THR A 73 9.10 -7.60 5.19
CA THR A 73 8.15 -8.55 5.80
C THR A 73 7.08 -7.87 6.66
N SER A 74 7.18 -6.57 6.94
CA SER A 74 6.16 -5.76 7.62
C SER A 74 5.92 -4.47 6.83
N GLN A 75 5.03 -4.55 5.86
CA GLN A 75 4.83 -3.50 4.86
C GLN A 75 3.57 -2.69 5.16
N LEU A 76 3.67 -1.36 5.08
CA LEU A 76 2.54 -0.44 5.17
C LEU A 76 2.00 -0.15 3.75
N TRP A 77 0.68 -0.20 3.61
CA TRP A 77 -0.04 -0.02 2.36
C TRP A 77 -1.10 1.06 2.50
N THR A 78 -1.08 2.07 1.66
CA THR A 78 -2.14 3.09 1.64
C THR A 78 -3.22 2.69 0.63
N LEU A 79 -4.41 2.35 1.13
CA LEU A 79 -5.56 2.02 0.31
C LEU A 79 -6.40 3.28 0.10
N ARG A 80 -6.68 3.61 -1.16
CA ARG A 80 -7.58 4.71 -1.53
C ARG A 80 -8.86 4.17 -2.13
N SER A 81 -9.99 4.74 -1.72
CA SER A 81 -11.29 4.39 -2.31
C SER A 81 -11.32 4.71 -3.81
N GLY A 82 -11.76 3.74 -4.62
CA GLY A 82 -11.82 3.85 -6.08
C GLY A 82 -10.48 3.66 -6.82
N ALA A 83 -9.36 3.46 -6.11
CA ALA A 83 -8.07 3.18 -6.76
C ALA A 83 -7.97 1.72 -7.23
N LEU A 84 -7.57 1.55 -8.49
CA LEU A 84 -7.36 0.25 -9.14
C LEU A 84 -5.96 -0.32 -8.92
N GLU A 85 -5.00 0.50 -8.46
CA GLU A 85 -3.61 0.06 -8.31
C GLU A 85 -3.41 -0.78 -7.05
N ARG A 86 -3.63 -2.10 -7.21
CA ARG A 86 -3.50 -3.11 -6.15
C ARG A 86 -2.58 -4.26 -6.55
N GLU A 87 -1.84 -4.12 -7.65
CA GLU A 87 -1.04 -5.23 -8.19
C GLU A 87 0.03 -5.70 -7.21
N GLU A 88 0.83 -4.78 -6.67
CA GLU A 88 1.85 -5.10 -5.67
C GLU A 88 1.21 -5.68 -4.39
N LEU A 89 0.01 -5.20 -4.01
CA LEU A 89 -0.70 -5.68 -2.83
C LEU A 89 -1.13 -7.13 -3.02
N LEU A 90 -1.65 -7.45 -4.19
CA LEU A 90 -2.04 -8.81 -4.55
C LEU A 90 -0.82 -9.73 -4.61
N LYS A 91 0.30 -9.29 -5.20
CA LYS A 91 1.58 -10.03 -5.18
C LYS A 91 2.02 -10.34 -3.74
N TYR A 92 1.97 -9.34 -2.87
CA TYR A 92 2.31 -9.50 -1.46
C TYR A 92 1.39 -10.51 -0.75
N LEU A 93 0.07 -10.38 -0.93
CA LEU A 93 -0.90 -11.31 -0.33
C LEU A 93 -0.71 -12.75 -0.82
N ARG A 94 -0.44 -12.94 -2.12
CA ARG A 94 -0.11 -14.26 -2.70
C ARG A 94 1.16 -14.85 -2.08
N LEU A 95 2.20 -14.04 -1.89
CA LEU A 95 3.43 -14.47 -1.22
C LEU A 95 3.20 -14.82 0.25
N VAL A 96 2.41 -14.03 0.99
CA VAL A 96 2.04 -14.33 2.38
C VAL A 96 1.27 -15.66 2.45
N ALA A 97 0.30 -15.87 1.56
CA ALA A 97 -0.48 -17.10 1.48
C ALA A 97 0.31 -18.32 0.98
N LEU A 98 1.54 -18.14 0.51
CA LEU A 98 2.31 -19.23 -0.07
C LEU A 98 2.66 -20.30 0.99
N ARG A 99 2.20 -21.52 0.79
CA ARG A 99 2.45 -22.65 1.70
C ARG A 99 2.24 -24.01 1.03
N GLY A 100 2.72 -25.06 1.69
CA GLY A 100 2.42 -26.44 1.28
C GLY A 100 2.90 -26.76 -0.14
N GLY A 101 1.97 -27.24 -0.98
CA GLY A 101 2.26 -27.68 -2.35
C GLY A 101 2.73 -26.58 -3.29
N ASP A 102 2.51 -25.31 -2.95
CA ASP A 102 2.95 -24.15 -3.74
C ASP A 102 4.35 -23.64 -3.33
N ALA A 103 4.95 -24.21 -2.28
CA ALA A 103 6.24 -23.75 -1.74
C ALA A 103 7.41 -23.92 -2.73
N PHE A 104 7.30 -24.84 -3.70
CA PHE A 104 8.33 -25.07 -4.70
C PHE A 104 8.66 -23.82 -5.54
N ILE A 105 7.77 -22.84 -5.59
CA ILE A 105 7.99 -21.61 -6.35
C ILE A 105 9.05 -20.70 -5.70
N LEU A 106 9.40 -20.95 -4.43
CA LEU A 106 10.49 -20.24 -3.73
C LEU A 106 11.87 -20.81 -4.08
N GLU A 107 11.94 -21.90 -4.84
CA GLU A 107 13.22 -22.48 -5.24
C GLU A 107 14.03 -21.50 -6.09
N PRO A 108 15.37 -21.50 -5.99
CA PRO A 108 16.24 -20.52 -6.66
C PRO A 108 16.04 -20.40 -8.18
N VAL A 109 15.55 -21.45 -8.83
CA VAL A 109 15.24 -21.46 -10.27
C VAL A 109 14.15 -20.46 -10.66
N PHE A 110 13.26 -20.10 -9.74
CA PHE A 110 12.17 -19.16 -9.99
C PHE A 110 12.44 -17.77 -9.41
N ALA A 111 13.49 -17.60 -8.60
CA ALA A 111 13.71 -16.39 -7.79
C ALA A 111 13.69 -15.09 -8.62
N ALA A 112 14.34 -15.09 -9.79
CA ALA A 112 14.42 -13.91 -10.66
C ALA A 112 13.05 -13.47 -11.21
N ASP A 113 12.15 -14.42 -11.46
CA ASP A 113 10.86 -14.19 -12.11
C ASP A 113 9.69 -14.26 -11.11
N LEU A 114 9.94 -14.64 -9.85
CA LEU A 114 8.90 -14.88 -8.85
C LEU A 114 8.04 -13.64 -8.62
N TRP A 115 8.65 -12.53 -8.21
CA TRP A 115 7.93 -11.28 -7.98
C TRP A 115 7.36 -10.64 -9.25
N PRO A 116 8.16 -10.40 -10.31
CA PRO A 116 7.67 -9.67 -11.47
C PRO A 116 6.68 -10.46 -12.32
N GLN A 117 6.76 -11.80 -12.35
CA GLN A 117 5.97 -12.63 -13.26
C GLN A 117 5.04 -13.60 -12.52
N HIS A 118 5.58 -14.45 -11.65
CA HIS A 118 4.78 -15.56 -11.09
C HIS A 118 3.73 -15.09 -10.08
N LEU A 119 4.02 -14.04 -9.29
CA LEU A 119 3.05 -13.45 -8.36
C LEU A 119 2.11 -12.44 -9.03
N ALA A 120 2.41 -11.98 -10.25
CA ALA A 120 1.58 -11.00 -10.96
C ALA A 120 0.20 -11.55 -11.33
N ALA A 121 0.10 -12.86 -11.56
CA ALA A 121 -1.14 -13.55 -11.86
C ALA A 121 -1.47 -14.62 -10.79
N PRO A 122 -2.75 -15.01 -10.64
CA PRO A 122 -3.11 -16.18 -9.84
C PRO A 122 -2.44 -17.42 -10.43
N PHE A 123 -1.64 -18.13 -9.63
CA PHE A 123 -0.94 -19.34 -10.09
C PHE A 123 -1.54 -20.64 -9.52
N SER A 124 -2.22 -20.58 -8.36
CA SER A 124 -2.97 -21.71 -7.79
C SER A 124 -4.28 -21.23 -7.19
N ARG A 125 -5.34 -22.06 -7.29
CA ARG A 125 -6.66 -21.73 -6.72
C ARG A 125 -6.61 -21.68 -5.19
N LEU A 126 -5.84 -22.57 -4.56
CA LEU A 126 -5.71 -22.60 -3.10
C LEU A 126 -5.00 -21.34 -2.60
N ASN A 127 -3.92 -20.91 -3.25
CA ASN A 127 -3.22 -19.69 -2.89
C ASN A 127 -4.11 -18.46 -3.07
N GLU A 128 -4.87 -18.36 -4.17
CA GLU A 128 -5.74 -17.21 -4.41
C GLU A 128 -6.90 -17.15 -3.41
N ASP A 129 -7.54 -18.30 -3.10
CA ASP A 129 -8.61 -18.37 -2.10
C ASP A 129 -8.10 -17.89 -0.72
N GLU A 130 -6.87 -18.27 -0.35
CA GLU A 130 -6.24 -17.87 0.90
C GLU A 130 -5.79 -16.40 0.91
N ALA A 131 -5.18 -15.91 -0.18
CA ALA A 131 -4.75 -14.53 -0.32
C ALA A 131 -5.95 -13.57 -0.29
N CYS A 132 -7.04 -13.90 -0.99
CA CYS A 132 -8.28 -13.14 -0.94
C CYS A 132 -8.92 -13.22 0.45
N GLY A 133 -8.92 -14.41 1.07
CA GLY A 133 -9.42 -14.61 2.43
C GLY A 133 -8.72 -13.70 3.44
N LEU A 134 -7.38 -13.66 3.41
CA LEU A 134 -6.57 -12.76 4.23
C LEU A 134 -6.94 -11.29 4.01
N GLY A 135 -7.08 -10.86 2.76
CA GLY A 135 -7.48 -9.48 2.45
C GLY A 135 -8.86 -9.12 2.99
N ILE A 136 -9.84 -10.02 2.88
CA ILE A 136 -11.19 -9.82 3.39
C ILE A 136 -11.18 -9.78 4.93
N GLU A 137 -10.50 -10.72 5.58
CA GLU A 137 -10.40 -10.79 7.04
C GLU A 137 -9.82 -9.49 7.60
N LEU A 138 -8.74 -8.98 7.00
CA LEU A 138 -8.12 -7.73 7.42
C LEU A 138 -9.00 -6.49 7.25
N CYS A 139 -9.93 -6.49 6.29
CA CYS A 139 -10.88 -5.40 6.10
C CYS A 139 -12.16 -5.55 6.94
N THR A 140 -12.38 -6.72 7.57
CA THR A 140 -13.59 -7.01 8.35
C THR A 140 -13.34 -7.16 9.85
N ALA A 141 -12.08 -7.34 10.26
CA ALA A 141 -11.61 -7.30 11.64
C ALA A 141 -11.63 -5.88 12.23
#